data_AF-A0A1B7KY70-F1
#
_entry.id   AF-A0A1B7KY70-F1
#
_cell.length_a   1.000
_cell.length_b   1.000
_cell.length_c   1.000
_cell.angle_alpha   90.00
_cell.angle_beta   90.00
_cell.angle_gamma   90.00
#
_symmetry.space_group_name_H-M   'P 1'
#
loop_
_entity.id
_entity.type
_entity.pdbx_description
1 polymer ?
#
loop_
_entity_poly.entity_id
_entity_poly.type
_entity_poly.pdbx_seq_one_letter_code
_entity_poly.pdbx_strand_id
1 'polypeptide(L)'
;MNMPLTDMPLEELIRTARSYTTSMTPITTYTEIMHELINRIDALRVLGKVLVNENAAIKCMNDCLAEELRVHQPAGAEMHLIWKRCETPLTDEAITAIRAEGVGMFAEEMAAQHTKLQSGGYFDRQVAIYGKVSELAESFATQLRQGVKDGRAY
;
A
#
# COMPACT_ATOMS: atom_id res chain seq x y z
N MET A 1 21.82 -0.59 -21.62
CA MET A 1 20.76 0.31 -22.10
C MET A 1 20.18 0.97 -20.86
N ASN A 2 20.59 2.20 -20.55
CA ASN A 2 20.21 2.87 -19.29
C ASN A 2 18.88 3.60 -19.50
N MET A 3 17.77 2.95 -19.16
CA MET A 3 16.47 3.59 -19.01
C MET A 3 16.46 4.43 -17.72
N PRO A 4 15.96 5.68 -17.74
CA PRO A 4 15.79 6.48 -16.53
C PRO A 4 14.87 5.77 -15.52
N LEU A 5 15.16 5.87 -14.21
CA LEU A 5 14.35 5.23 -13.16
C LEU A 5 12.89 5.73 -13.15
N THR A 6 12.66 6.98 -13.54
CA THR A 6 11.33 7.60 -13.64
C THR A 6 10.45 6.91 -14.68
N ASP A 7 11.06 6.40 -15.75
CA ASP A 7 10.34 5.84 -16.90
C ASP A 7 10.22 4.31 -16.77
N MET A 8 10.88 3.72 -15.77
CA MET A 8 10.88 2.29 -15.51
C MET A 8 9.51 1.84 -14.96
N PRO A 9 8.90 0.77 -15.49
CA PRO A 9 7.68 0.20 -14.90
C PRO A 9 7.88 -0.17 -13.42
N LEU A 10 6.86 -0.03 -12.58
CA LEU A 10 6.98 -0.26 -11.13
C LEU A 10 7.51 -1.67 -10.79
N GLU A 11 7.02 -2.68 -11.49
CA GLU A 11 7.48 -4.07 -11.33
C GLU A 11 8.96 -4.23 -11.66
N GLU A 12 9.41 -3.57 -12.73
CA GLU A 12 10.79 -3.59 -13.15
C GLU A 12 11.69 -2.77 -12.19
N LEU A 13 11.18 -1.68 -11.62
CA LEU A 13 11.87 -0.90 -10.59
C LEU A 13 12.04 -1.71 -9.30
N ILE A 14 11.00 -2.43 -8.86
CA ILE A 14 11.07 -3.33 -7.70
C ILE A 14 12.05 -4.47 -7.95
N ARG A 15 11.99 -5.10 -9.13
CA ARG A 15 12.93 -6.17 -9.53
C ARG A 15 14.37 -5.65 -9.55
N THR A 16 14.57 -4.47 -10.09
CA THR A 16 15.87 -3.80 -10.16
C THR A 16 16.38 -3.47 -8.76
N ALA A 17 15.53 -2.93 -7.88
CA ALA A 17 15.86 -2.67 -6.48
C ALA A 17 16.30 -3.96 -5.74
N ARG A 18 15.56 -5.06 -5.91
CA ARG A 18 15.89 -6.38 -5.32
C ARG A 18 17.16 -7.00 -5.89
N SER A 19 17.42 -6.82 -7.18
CA SER A 19 18.69 -7.25 -7.78
C SER A 19 19.86 -6.48 -7.18
N TYR A 20 19.68 -5.18 -6.95
CA TYR A 20 20.74 -4.35 -6.40
C TYR A 20 21.04 -4.66 -4.95
N THR A 21 20.05 -4.95 -4.10
CA THR A 21 20.27 -5.38 -2.70
C THR A 21 21.16 -6.61 -2.54
N THR A 22 21.42 -7.36 -3.62
CA THR A 22 22.31 -8.53 -3.63
C THR A 22 23.68 -8.24 -4.29
N SER A 23 23.89 -7.03 -4.80
CA SER A 23 25.12 -6.61 -5.49
C SER A 23 25.81 -5.45 -4.76
N MET A 24 27.14 -5.39 -4.83
CA MET A 24 27.96 -4.38 -4.15
C MET A 24 27.96 -3.05 -4.93
N THR A 25 26.78 -2.49 -5.19
CA THR A 25 26.60 -1.24 -5.95
C THR A 25 26.78 0.01 -5.08
N PRO A 26 27.15 1.16 -5.68
CA PRO A 26 27.34 2.42 -4.96
C PRO A 26 26.07 2.87 -4.20
N ILE A 27 26.27 3.44 -3.00
CA ILE A 27 25.19 3.91 -2.11
C ILE A 27 24.27 4.96 -2.76
N THR A 28 24.79 5.71 -3.75
CA THR A 28 24.05 6.71 -4.53
C THR A 28 22.90 6.08 -5.32
N THR A 29 23.13 4.91 -5.92
CA THR A 29 22.12 4.19 -6.73
C THR A 29 20.95 3.71 -5.86
N TYR A 30 21.21 3.25 -4.63
CA TYR A 30 20.15 2.91 -3.67
C TYR A 30 19.33 4.13 -3.27
N THR A 31 20.00 5.26 -3.06
CA THR A 31 19.36 6.50 -2.67
C THR A 31 18.41 6.99 -3.78
N GLU A 32 18.83 6.92 -5.04
CA GLU A 32 18.01 7.28 -6.20
C GLU A 32 16.76 6.38 -6.34
N ILE A 33 16.93 5.06 -6.22
CA ILE A 33 15.82 4.10 -6.26
C ILE A 33 14.83 4.34 -5.12
N MET A 34 15.33 4.58 -3.90
CA MET A 34 14.48 4.86 -2.75
C MET A 34 13.68 6.15 -2.92
N HIS A 35 14.29 7.22 -3.42
CA HIS A 35 13.57 8.46 -3.73
C HIS A 35 12.47 8.24 -4.76
N GLU A 36 12.76 7.49 -5.83
CA GLU A 36 11.75 7.21 -6.85
C GLU A 36 10.59 6.35 -6.31
N LEU A 37 10.88 5.35 -5.48
CA LEU A 37 9.84 4.57 -4.81
C LEU A 37 8.98 5.43 -3.88
N ILE A 38 9.58 6.37 -3.14
CA ILE A 38 8.84 7.32 -2.29
C ILE A 38 7.92 8.20 -3.13
N ASN A 39 8.41 8.77 -4.23
CA ASN A 39 7.61 9.60 -5.13
C ASN A 39 6.41 8.85 -5.69
N ARG A 40 6.60 7.58 -6.09
CA ARG A 40 5.51 6.73 -6.60
C ARG A 40 4.50 6.38 -5.52
N ILE A 41 4.96 6.12 -4.29
CA ILE A 41 4.07 5.90 -3.14
C ILE A 41 3.20 7.14 -2.90
N ASP A 42 3.76 8.34 -2.97
CA ASP A 42 3.01 9.58 -2.78
C ASP A 42 2.01 9.82 -3.93
N ALA A 43 2.39 9.53 -5.18
CA ALA A 43 1.46 9.56 -6.31
C ALA A 43 0.28 8.57 -6.13
N LEU A 44 0.56 7.34 -5.71
CA LEU A 44 -0.47 6.33 -5.41
C LEU A 44 -1.38 6.76 -4.25
N ARG A 45 -0.83 7.44 -3.23
CA ARG A 45 -1.65 8.00 -2.14
C ARG A 45 -2.60 9.07 -2.62
N VAL A 46 -2.16 9.95 -3.54
CA VAL A 46 -3.03 10.96 -4.14
C VAL A 46 -4.13 10.31 -4.97
N LEU A 47 -3.79 9.33 -5.82
CA LEU A 47 -4.78 8.57 -6.60
C LEU A 47 -5.79 7.84 -5.71
N GLY A 48 -5.33 7.25 -4.60
CA GLY A 48 -6.23 6.62 -3.62
C GLY A 48 -7.23 7.62 -3.02
N LYS A 49 -6.81 8.85 -2.70
CA LYS A 49 -7.73 9.90 -2.23
C LYS A 49 -8.75 10.31 -3.30
N VAL A 50 -8.33 10.40 -4.56
CA VAL A 50 -9.25 10.70 -5.68
C VAL A 50 -10.31 9.61 -5.81
N LEU A 51 -9.90 8.34 -5.80
CA LEU A 51 -10.83 7.20 -5.89
C LEU A 51 -11.82 7.15 -4.73
N VAL A 52 -11.39 7.48 -3.51
CA VAL A 52 -12.30 7.59 -2.35
C VAL A 52 -13.35 8.68 -2.59
N ASN A 53 -12.94 9.84 -3.08
CA ASN A 53 -13.86 10.95 -3.38
C ASN A 53 -14.82 10.61 -4.52
N GLU A 54 -14.35 9.98 -5.59
CA GLU A 54 -15.19 9.53 -6.71
C GLU A 54 -16.21 8.48 -6.26
N ASN A 55 -15.80 7.51 -5.44
CA ASN A 55 -16.71 6.53 -4.86
C ASN A 55 -17.78 7.19 -3.97
N ALA A 56 -17.41 8.20 -3.18
CA ALA A 56 -18.37 8.95 -2.37
C ALA A 56 -19.38 9.72 -3.24
N ALA A 57 -18.93 10.32 -4.35
CA ALA A 57 -19.79 11.00 -5.31
C ALA A 57 -20.75 10.02 -6.01
N ILE A 58 -20.26 8.85 -6.45
CA ILE A 58 -21.09 7.80 -7.05
C ILE A 58 -22.13 7.29 -6.04
N LYS A 59 -21.75 7.09 -4.78
CA LYS A 59 -22.68 6.68 -3.73
C LYS A 59 -23.79 7.73 -3.53
N CYS A 60 -23.43 9.01 -3.47
CA CYS A 60 -24.40 10.10 -3.40
C CYS A 60 -25.37 10.09 -4.60
N MET A 61 -24.86 9.93 -5.82
CA MET A 61 -25.69 9.80 -7.02
C MET A 61 -26.64 8.59 -6.94
N ASN A 62 -26.13 7.44 -6.50
CA ASN A 62 -26.92 6.22 -6.33
C ASN A 62 -28.02 6.39 -5.28
N ASP A 63 -27.73 7.06 -4.17
CA ASP A 63 -28.71 7.34 -3.11
C ASP A 63 -29.83 8.27 -3.61
N CYS A 64 -29.48 9.31 -4.39
CA CYS A 64 -30.46 10.18 -5.05
C CYS A 64 -31.32 9.41 -6.05
N LEU A 65 -30.71 8.59 -6.91
CA LEU A 65 -31.44 7.79 -7.89
C LEU A 65 -32.36 6.75 -7.22
N ALA A 66 -31.91 6.15 -6.11
CA ALA A 66 -32.72 5.23 -5.33
C ALA A 66 -33.99 5.91 -4.78
N GLU A 67 -33.88 7.17 -4.36
CA GLU A 67 -35.05 7.92 -3.87
C GLU A 67 -36.03 8.26 -5.00
N GLU A 68 -35.55 8.69 -6.16
CA GLU A 68 -36.39 8.94 -7.35
C GLU A 68 -37.11 7.66 -7.81
N LEU A 69 -36.43 6.52 -7.82
CA LEU A 69 -36.99 5.24 -8.23
C LEU A 69 -37.93 4.61 -7.19
N ARG A 70 -37.96 5.12 -5.95
CA ARG A 70 -38.84 4.64 -4.87
C ARG A 70 -40.31 4.65 -5.27
N VAL A 71 -40.72 5.55 -6.15
CA VAL A 71 -42.11 5.71 -6.60
C VAL A 71 -42.46 4.76 -7.77
N HIS A 72 -41.43 4.23 -8.44
CA HIS A 72 -41.57 3.38 -9.62
C HIS A 72 -41.44 1.88 -9.33
N GLN A 73 -41.11 1.51 -8.10
CA GLN A 73 -40.99 0.10 -7.71
C GLN A 73 -42.37 -0.57 -7.53
N PRO A 74 -42.48 -1.88 -7.79
CA PRO A 74 -43.70 -2.65 -7.50
C PRO A 74 -44.14 -2.50 -6.03
N ALA A 75 -45.44 -2.59 -5.78
CA ALA A 75 -45.98 -2.51 -4.42
C ALA A 75 -45.33 -3.59 -3.51
N GLY A 76 -44.73 -3.15 -2.40
CA GLY A 76 -44.03 -4.03 -1.45
C GLY A 76 -42.60 -4.38 -1.83
N ALA A 77 -42.06 -3.87 -2.93
CA ALA A 77 -40.65 -3.98 -3.26
C ALA A 77 -39.81 -2.94 -2.49
N GLU A 78 -38.68 -3.36 -1.95
CA GLU A 78 -37.72 -2.53 -1.20
C GLU A 78 -36.40 -2.38 -1.97
N MET A 79 -36.49 -2.30 -3.30
CA MET A 79 -35.32 -2.33 -4.19
C MET A 79 -34.40 -1.12 -3.98
N HIS A 80 -34.98 0.05 -3.72
CA HIS A 80 -34.27 1.27 -3.38
C HIS A 80 -33.42 1.14 -2.08
N LEU A 81 -33.79 0.25 -1.16
CA LEU A 81 -32.99 -0.01 0.06
C LEU A 81 -31.74 -0.84 -0.23
N ILE A 82 -31.71 -1.61 -1.32
CA ILE A 82 -30.52 -2.40 -1.70
C ILE A 82 -29.36 -1.44 -2.02
N TRP A 83 -29.63 -0.40 -2.82
CA TRP A 83 -28.62 0.62 -3.16
C TRP A 83 -28.15 1.43 -1.95
N LYS A 84 -29.05 1.82 -1.04
CA LYS A 84 -28.69 2.53 0.20
C LYS A 84 -27.86 1.67 1.17
N ARG A 85 -28.07 0.35 1.17
CA ARG A 85 -27.31 -0.62 2.00
C ARG A 85 -26.00 -1.08 1.35
N CYS A 86 -25.78 -0.79 0.08
CA CYS A 86 -24.48 -0.98 -0.54
C CYS A 86 -23.49 0.02 0.06
N GLU A 87 -22.90 -0.37 1.18
CA GLU A 87 -21.64 0.21 1.61
C GLU A 87 -20.53 -0.27 0.67
N THR A 88 -19.41 0.44 0.60
CA THR A 88 -18.16 -0.02 -0.02
C THR A 88 -17.17 -0.52 1.05
N PRO A 89 -17.53 -1.46 1.96
CA PRO A 89 -16.64 -1.93 3.02
C PRO A 89 -15.51 -2.79 2.44
N LEU A 90 -15.76 -3.43 1.29
CA LEU A 90 -14.75 -4.20 0.56
C LEU A 90 -13.56 -3.34 0.13
N THR A 91 -13.76 -2.05 -0.16
CA THR A 91 -12.67 -1.19 -0.61
C THR A 91 -11.73 -0.83 0.53
N ASP A 92 -12.26 -0.46 1.70
CA ASP A 92 -11.44 -0.08 2.85
C ASP A 92 -10.73 -1.29 3.49
N GLU A 93 -11.42 -2.43 3.59
CA GLU A 93 -10.83 -3.68 4.03
C GLU A 93 -9.77 -4.18 3.04
N ALA A 94 -10.03 -4.12 1.73
CA ALA A 94 -9.05 -4.48 0.70
C ALA A 94 -7.85 -3.54 0.71
N ILE A 95 -8.04 -2.23 0.84
CA ILE A 95 -6.93 -1.26 0.94
C ILE A 95 -6.08 -1.56 2.18
N THR A 96 -6.72 -1.87 3.31
CA THR A 96 -6.02 -2.20 4.56
C THR A 96 -5.24 -3.51 4.42
N ALA A 97 -5.83 -4.52 3.80
CA ALA A 97 -5.18 -5.80 3.50
C ALA A 97 -3.97 -5.62 2.57
N ILE A 98 -4.12 -4.87 1.47
CA ILE A 98 -3.04 -4.58 0.50
C ILE A 98 -1.90 -3.82 1.18
N ARG A 99 -2.20 -2.83 2.03
CA ARG A 99 -1.17 -2.11 2.80
C ARG A 99 -0.43 -3.03 3.75
N ALA A 100 -1.15 -3.88 4.48
CA ALA A 100 -0.53 -4.83 5.39
C ALA A 100 0.34 -5.87 4.65
N GLU A 101 -0.08 -6.30 3.47
CA GLU A 101 0.67 -7.18 2.59
C GLU A 101 1.97 -6.51 2.11
N GLY A 102 1.88 -5.28 1.58
CA GLY A 102 3.05 -4.53 1.10
C GLY A 102 4.09 -4.26 2.21
N VAL A 103 3.63 -3.94 3.42
CA VAL A 103 4.52 -3.79 4.59
C VAL A 103 5.13 -5.13 4.99
N GLY A 104 4.37 -6.23 4.93
CA GLY A 104 4.88 -7.57 5.19
C GLY A 104 6.00 -7.97 4.22
N MET A 105 5.80 -7.73 2.92
CA MET A 105 6.82 -7.98 1.90
C MET A 105 8.10 -7.17 2.14
N PHE A 106 7.97 -5.92 2.62
CA PHE A 106 9.13 -5.10 2.99
C PHE A 106 9.85 -5.69 4.22
N ALA A 107 9.11 -6.15 5.22
CA ALA A 107 9.68 -6.76 6.42
C ALA A 107 10.48 -8.04 6.10
N GLU A 108 9.95 -8.88 5.21
CA GLU A 108 10.60 -10.09 4.70
C GLU A 108 11.91 -9.78 3.97
N GLU A 109 11.92 -8.75 3.10
CA GLU A 109 13.16 -8.34 2.42
C GLU A 109 14.19 -7.83 3.42
N MET A 110 13.79 -7.03 4.41
CA MET A 110 14.71 -6.53 5.45
C MET A 110 15.27 -7.68 6.31
N ALA A 111 14.46 -8.71 6.62
CA ALA A 111 14.92 -9.91 7.32
C ALA A 111 15.93 -10.72 6.49
N ALA A 112 15.68 -10.86 5.19
CA ALA A 112 16.59 -11.53 4.27
C ALA A 112 17.94 -10.79 4.18
N GLN A 113 17.92 -9.46 4.13
CA GLN A 113 19.13 -8.63 4.15
C GLN A 113 19.87 -8.72 5.49
N HIS A 114 19.15 -8.69 6.62
CA HIS A 114 19.74 -8.91 7.94
C HIS A 114 20.52 -10.23 8.00
N THR A 115 19.90 -11.32 7.54
CA THR A 115 20.50 -12.66 7.52
C THR A 115 21.76 -12.71 6.65
N LYS A 116 21.71 -12.12 5.44
CA LYS A 116 22.87 -12.01 4.55
C LYS A 116 24.03 -11.26 5.22
N LEU A 117 23.75 -10.10 5.80
CA LEU A 117 24.77 -9.27 6.45
C LEU A 117 25.37 -9.95 7.69
N GLN A 118 24.55 -10.65 8.47
CA GLN A 118 25.00 -11.41 9.64
C GLN A 118 25.95 -12.56 9.23
N SER A 119 25.67 -13.23 8.11
CA SER A 119 26.52 -14.32 7.60
C SER A 119 27.82 -13.84 6.93
N GLY A 120 27.83 -12.61 6.40
CA GLY A 120 28.94 -12.07 5.60
C GLY A 120 29.99 -11.28 6.39
N GLY A 121 29.87 -11.17 7.72
CA GLY A 121 30.84 -10.45 8.57
C GLY A 121 30.80 -8.93 8.44
N TYR A 122 29.65 -8.37 8.05
CA TYR A 122 29.45 -6.92 7.92
C TYR A 122 29.36 -6.22 9.29
N PHE A 123 29.58 -4.90 9.32
CA PHE A 123 29.57 -4.10 10.56
C PHE A 123 28.30 -4.33 11.41
N ASP A 124 28.49 -4.60 12.71
CA ASP A 124 27.42 -4.85 13.70
C ASP A 124 26.26 -3.85 13.65
N ARG A 125 26.58 -2.58 13.41
CA ARG A 125 25.58 -1.51 13.36
C ARG A 125 24.64 -1.64 12.17
N GLN A 126 25.13 -2.09 11.02
CA GLN A 126 24.33 -2.25 9.81
C GLN A 126 23.42 -3.48 9.94
N VAL A 127 23.97 -4.59 10.45
CA VAL A 127 23.21 -5.79 10.82
C VAL A 127 22.06 -5.43 11.78
N ALA A 128 22.35 -4.67 12.84
CA ALA A 128 21.35 -4.24 13.82
C ALA A 128 20.23 -3.35 13.24
N ILE A 129 20.55 -2.50 12.24
CA ILE A 129 19.55 -1.64 11.59
C ILE A 129 18.55 -2.49 10.79
N TYR A 130 19.01 -3.40 9.94
CA TYR A 130 18.11 -4.23 9.12
C TYR A 130 17.20 -5.12 9.99
N GLY A 131 17.72 -5.66 11.09
CA GLY A 131 16.91 -6.41 12.07
C GLY A 131 15.80 -5.54 12.67
N LYS A 132 16.13 -4.35 13.19
CA LYS A 132 15.14 -3.42 13.77
C LYS A 132 14.10 -2.95 12.76
N VAL A 133 14.50 -2.68 11.52
CA VAL A 133 13.56 -2.23 10.48
C VAL A 133 12.59 -3.37 10.10
N SER A 134 13.08 -4.61 10.04
CA SER A 134 12.24 -5.78 9.80
C SER A 134 11.20 -5.96 10.92
N GLU A 135 11.63 -5.98 12.19
CA GLU A 135 10.73 -6.10 13.35
C GLU A 135 9.68 -5.00 13.40
N LEU A 136 10.09 -3.74 13.14
CA LEU A 136 9.17 -2.61 13.11
C LEU A 136 8.12 -2.77 12.00
N ALA A 137 8.56 -3.18 10.81
CA ALA A 137 7.66 -3.40 9.68
C ALA A 137 6.67 -4.56 9.95
N GLU A 138 7.11 -5.68 10.54
CA GLU A 138 6.20 -6.76 10.95
C GLU A 138 5.15 -6.30 11.96
N SER A 139 5.58 -5.52 12.97
CA SER A 139 4.66 -4.97 13.97
C SER A 139 3.60 -4.05 13.33
N PHE A 140 4.01 -3.21 12.37
CA PHE A 140 3.12 -2.30 11.66
C PHE A 140 2.16 -3.06 10.73
N ALA A 141 2.63 -4.09 10.01
CA ALA A 141 1.77 -4.96 9.21
C ALA A 141 0.71 -5.65 10.08
N THR A 142 1.09 -6.10 11.28
CA THR A 142 0.18 -6.73 12.24
C THR A 142 -0.88 -5.75 12.74
N GLN A 143 -0.51 -4.51 13.06
CA GLN A 143 -1.45 -3.47 13.46
C GLN A 143 -2.47 -3.15 12.37
N LEU A 144 -2.02 -3.07 11.11
CA LEU A 144 -2.91 -2.87 9.96
C LEU A 144 -3.92 -4.02 9.82
N ARG A 145 -3.50 -5.28 9.95
CA ARG A 145 -4.41 -6.45 9.89
C ARG A 145 -5.42 -6.48 11.03
N GLN A 146 -5.04 -5.97 12.20
CA GLN A 146 -5.91 -5.91 13.38
C GLN A 146 -6.84 -4.69 13.39
N GLY A 147 -6.74 -3.81 12.38
CA GLY A 147 -7.55 -2.59 12.31
C GLY A 147 -7.23 -1.58 13.42
N VAL A 148 -6.07 -1.72 14.10
CA VAL A 148 -5.63 -0.78 15.13
C VAL A 148 -5.20 0.49 14.41
N LYS A 149 -6.12 1.46 14.33
CA LYS A 149 -5.79 2.81 13.87
C LYS A 149 -4.78 3.38 14.83
N ASP A 150 -3.56 3.53 14.36
CA ASP A 150 -2.51 4.25 15.07
C ASP A 150 -3.07 5.62 15.46
N GLY A 151 -2.96 5.98 16.74
CA GLY A 151 -3.56 7.19 17.32
C GLY A 151 -2.96 8.51 16.82
N ARG A 152 -2.36 8.51 15.62
CA ARG A 152 -1.84 9.68 14.93
C ARG A 152 -2.80 10.03 13.80
N ALA A 153 -3.77 10.86 14.15
CA ALA A 153 -4.45 11.70 13.19
C ALA A 153 -3.38 12.47 12.40
N TYR A 154 -3.38 12.30 11.09
CA TYR A 154 -2.74 13.20 10.14
C TYR A 154 -3.79 14.15 9.58
#